data_AF-A0AA42IA67-F1
#
_entry.id   AF-A0AA42IA67-F1
#
_cell.length_a   1.000
_cell.length_b   1.000
_cell.length_c   1.000
_cell.angle_alpha   90.00
_cell.angle_beta   90.00
_cell.angle_gamma   90.00
#
_symmetry.space_group_name_H-M   'P 1'
#
loop_
_entity.id
_entity.type
_entity.pdbx_description
1 polymer ?
#
loop_
_entity_poly.entity_id
_entity_poly.type
_entity_poly.pdbx_seq_one_letter_code
_entity_poly.pdbx_strand_id
1 'polypeptide(L)'
;MNKKCIALILACSSLSILPQTTFAQAQPTAEELKLRKDKVTYKAYLPAKYQLFEAIEGDLNKDGLKDVVLIVKATDPKAFVQDEYRGQLDRNRRGVIVLLNQKGTYKPIVTNLNCFSSENEDGGVYFPPDLWFEIKNNLLSVYYSHGRYGYWRYLFRLEGNDLRLIGYDDSSNHGPLIQSQTSINFLTGKKLIRENLSQDPEQDPRFKETWSKIKQPPIYLSKVKDFDDLSF
;
A
#
# COMPACT_ATOMS: atom_id res chain seq x y z
N MET A 1 -4.96 -50.91 82.37
CA MET A 1 -6.19 -50.18 82.03
C MET A 1 -5.92 -48.69 82.06
N ASN A 2 -5.70 -48.05 80.91
CA ASN A 2 -6.24 -46.72 80.59
C ASN A 2 -5.85 -46.36 79.15
N LYS A 3 -6.88 -46.24 78.32
CA LYS A 3 -6.84 -45.98 76.89
C LYS A 3 -6.53 -44.49 76.67
N LYS A 4 -5.62 -44.17 75.74
CA LYS A 4 -5.59 -42.86 75.08
C LYS A 4 -5.85 -43.08 73.59
N CYS A 5 -6.98 -42.55 73.14
CA CYS A 5 -7.36 -42.43 71.75
C CYS A 5 -6.44 -41.42 71.05
N ILE A 6 -5.92 -41.78 69.87
CA ILE A 6 -5.33 -40.83 68.93
C ILE A 6 -6.14 -40.95 67.65
N ALA A 7 -6.86 -39.88 67.31
CA ALA A 7 -7.55 -39.72 66.05
C ALA A 7 -6.53 -39.31 64.97
N LEU A 8 -6.48 -40.08 63.87
CA LEU A 8 -5.69 -39.76 62.69
C LEU A 8 -6.63 -39.13 61.65
N ILE A 9 -6.49 -37.84 61.40
CA ILE A 9 -7.22 -37.11 60.36
C ILE A 9 -6.47 -37.31 59.04
N LEU A 10 -7.06 -38.07 58.10
CA LEU A 10 -6.62 -38.08 56.71
C LEU A 10 -7.09 -36.80 56.02
N ALA A 11 -6.15 -35.92 55.67
CA ALA A 11 -6.41 -34.80 54.76
C ALA A 11 -6.25 -35.27 53.31
N CYS A 12 -7.36 -35.54 52.63
CA CYS A 12 -7.39 -35.71 51.17
C CYS A 12 -7.17 -34.33 50.51
N SER A 13 -5.99 -34.10 49.95
CA SER A 13 -5.72 -32.95 49.09
C SER A 13 -6.23 -33.26 47.68
N SER A 14 -7.37 -32.67 47.31
CA SER A 14 -7.85 -32.68 45.94
C SER A 14 -7.02 -31.70 45.10
N LEU A 15 -6.11 -32.23 44.27
CA LEU A 15 -5.54 -31.46 43.16
C LEU A 15 -6.67 -31.10 42.20
N SER A 16 -7.08 -29.84 42.23
CA SER A 16 -8.00 -29.26 41.27
C SER A 16 -7.19 -28.95 40.00
N ILE A 17 -7.34 -29.79 38.97
CA ILE A 17 -6.83 -29.50 37.63
C ILE A 17 -7.70 -28.38 37.07
N LEU A 18 -7.17 -27.15 37.06
CA LEU A 18 -7.81 -26.05 36.36
C LEU A 18 -7.71 -26.29 34.85
N PRO A 19 -8.80 -26.19 34.08
CA PRO A 19 -8.75 -26.27 32.63
C PRO A 19 -7.98 -25.07 32.08
N GLN A 20 -6.84 -25.33 31.43
CA GLN A 20 -6.15 -24.30 30.67
C GLN A 20 -6.97 -23.99 29.42
N THR A 21 -7.58 -22.81 29.40
CA THR A 21 -8.16 -22.25 28.18
C THR A 21 -7.02 -21.89 27.22
N THR A 22 -6.67 -22.79 26.32
CA THR A 22 -5.79 -22.47 25.20
C THR A 22 -6.57 -21.59 24.23
N PHE A 23 -6.27 -20.30 24.19
CA PHE A 23 -6.67 -19.45 23.07
C PHE A 23 -5.92 -19.95 21.83
N ALA A 24 -6.64 -20.52 20.86
CA ALA A 24 -6.04 -20.89 19.58
C ALA A 24 -5.53 -19.61 18.89
N GLN A 25 -4.22 -19.49 18.73
CA GLN A 25 -3.65 -18.41 17.91
C GLN A 25 -4.14 -18.59 16.47
N ALA A 26 -4.73 -17.55 15.89
CA ALA A 26 -5.16 -17.58 14.49
C ALA A 26 -3.96 -17.89 13.59
N GLN A 27 -4.15 -18.81 12.63
CA GLN A 27 -3.09 -19.13 11.67
C GLN A 27 -2.82 -17.92 10.76
N PRO A 28 -1.56 -17.67 10.38
CA PRO A 28 -1.22 -16.55 9.51
C PRO A 28 -1.88 -16.67 8.13
N THR A 29 -2.26 -15.54 7.53
CA THR A 29 -2.81 -15.51 6.17
C THR A 29 -1.73 -15.80 5.12
N ALA A 30 -2.14 -16.14 3.90
CA ALA A 30 -1.19 -16.35 2.79
C ALA A 30 -0.34 -15.09 2.49
N GLU A 31 -0.95 -13.90 2.62
CA GLU A 31 -0.28 -12.62 2.44
C GLU A 31 0.77 -12.36 3.53
N GLU A 32 0.45 -12.67 4.79
CA GLU A 32 1.39 -12.57 5.91
C GLU A 32 2.56 -13.53 5.75
N LEU A 33 2.31 -14.77 5.33
CA LEU A 33 3.35 -15.75 5.05
C LEU A 33 4.25 -15.31 3.90
N LYS A 34 3.66 -14.76 2.82
CA LYS A 34 4.39 -14.18 1.69
C LYS A 34 5.27 -13.01 2.17
N LEU A 35 4.71 -12.05 2.91
CA LEU A 35 5.45 -10.90 3.42
C LEU A 35 6.61 -11.32 4.34
N ARG A 36 6.42 -12.34 5.19
CA ARG A 36 7.50 -12.90 6.02
C ARG A 36 8.64 -13.46 5.18
N LYS A 37 8.32 -14.21 4.11
CA LYS A 37 9.31 -14.74 3.17
C LYS A 37 10.04 -13.60 2.45
N ASP A 38 9.28 -12.64 1.91
CA ASP A 38 9.82 -11.51 1.15
C ASP A 38 10.74 -10.63 2.01
N LYS A 39 10.41 -10.43 3.30
CA LYS A 39 11.28 -9.74 4.26
C LYS A 39 12.66 -10.39 4.39
N VAL A 40 12.73 -11.72 4.37
CA VAL A 40 14.00 -12.45 4.40
C VAL A 40 14.71 -12.34 3.05
N THR A 41 13.99 -12.59 1.96
CA THR A 41 14.53 -12.56 0.58
C THR A 41 15.15 -11.21 0.22
N TYR A 42 14.47 -10.11 0.56
CA TYR A 42 14.86 -8.76 0.14
C TYR A 42 15.60 -7.96 1.22
N LYS A 43 15.97 -8.59 2.35
CA LYS A 43 16.61 -7.93 3.51
C LYS A 43 17.83 -7.08 3.12
N ALA A 44 18.64 -7.55 2.16
CA ALA A 44 19.85 -6.87 1.72
C ALA A 44 19.59 -5.53 1.00
N TYR A 45 18.35 -5.30 0.52
CA TYR A 45 17.95 -4.10 -0.20
C TYR A 45 17.21 -3.09 0.69
N LEU A 46 16.93 -3.44 1.96
CA LEU A 46 16.20 -2.57 2.88
C LEU A 46 17.16 -1.62 3.61
N PRO A 47 16.96 -0.30 3.57
CA PRO A 47 17.72 0.63 4.38
C PRO A 47 17.46 0.41 5.88
N ALA A 48 18.45 0.71 6.73
CA ALA A 48 18.42 0.37 8.16
C ALA A 48 17.20 0.91 8.96
N LYS A 49 16.66 2.07 8.57
CA LYS A 49 15.50 2.72 9.22
C LYS A 49 14.18 2.48 8.49
N TYR A 50 14.10 1.39 7.74
CA TYR A 50 12.97 1.03 6.91
C TYR A 50 12.67 -0.45 7.03
N GLN A 51 11.39 -0.79 6.94
CA GLN A 51 10.91 -2.17 6.88
C GLN A 51 10.15 -2.40 5.58
N LEU A 52 10.14 -3.65 5.09
CA LEU A 52 9.31 -4.04 3.96
C LEU A 52 7.83 -3.97 4.35
N PHE A 53 7.07 -3.20 3.58
CA PHE A 53 5.62 -3.11 3.65
C PHE A 53 4.98 -4.11 2.69
N GLU A 54 5.44 -4.12 1.43
CA GLU A 54 4.95 -5.01 0.37
C GLU A 54 6.06 -5.24 -0.67
N ALA A 55 6.05 -6.40 -1.33
CA ALA A 55 6.87 -6.65 -2.51
C ALA A 55 5.98 -7.14 -3.65
N ILE A 56 6.06 -6.46 -4.80
CA ILE A 56 5.39 -6.88 -6.03
C ILE A 56 6.44 -7.25 -7.10
N GLU A 57 6.08 -8.20 -7.95
CA GLU A 57 6.96 -8.74 -8.99
C GLU A 57 6.36 -8.55 -10.38
N GLY A 58 7.20 -8.30 -11.37
CA GLY A 58 6.78 -8.22 -12.76
C GLY A 58 7.92 -7.73 -13.65
N ASP A 59 7.82 -7.97 -14.94
CA ASP A 59 8.84 -7.56 -15.92
C ASP A 59 8.65 -6.07 -16.25
N LEU A 60 9.56 -5.18 -15.83
CA LEU A 60 9.52 -3.74 -16.12
C LEU A 60 10.33 -3.37 -17.37
N ASN A 61 11.35 -4.14 -17.71
CA ASN A 61 12.35 -3.80 -18.73
C ASN A 61 12.21 -4.59 -20.06
N LYS A 62 11.23 -5.49 -20.14
CA LYS A 62 10.90 -6.36 -21.28
C LYS A 62 11.95 -7.43 -21.58
N ASP A 63 12.71 -7.88 -20.59
CA ASP A 63 13.69 -8.96 -20.76
C ASP A 63 13.12 -10.35 -20.43
N GLY A 64 11.85 -10.44 -20.00
CA GLY A 64 11.17 -11.68 -19.63
C GLY A 64 11.52 -12.19 -18.23
N LEU A 65 12.37 -11.49 -17.48
CA LEU A 65 12.65 -11.77 -16.08
C LEU A 65 11.74 -10.91 -15.19
N LYS A 66 11.36 -11.46 -14.03
CA LYS A 66 10.60 -10.69 -13.05
C LYS A 66 11.54 -9.76 -12.30
N ASP A 67 11.30 -8.46 -12.44
CA ASP A 67 11.81 -7.41 -11.58
C ASP A 67 10.99 -7.32 -10.29
N VAL A 68 11.48 -6.55 -9.32
CA VAL A 68 10.84 -6.40 -8.01
C VAL A 68 10.69 -4.93 -7.66
N VAL A 69 9.50 -4.56 -7.19
CA VAL A 69 9.24 -3.25 -6.57
C VAL A 69 8.94 -3.50 -5.10
N LEU A 70 9.80 -2.96 -4.23
CA LEU A 70 9.62 -3.00 -2.78
C LEU A 70 8.96 -1.72 -2.33
N ILE A 71 7.82 -1.85 -1.66
CA ILE A 71 7.23 -0.77 -0.88
C ILE A 71 7.80 -0.88 0.53
N VAL A 72 8.42 0.20 0.99
CA VAL A 72 9.07 0.26 2.30
C VAL A 72 8.38 1.28 3.17
N LYS A 73 8.35 1.05 4.48
CA LYS A 73 7.83 2.00 5.47
C LYS A 73 8.94 2.41 6.40
N ALA A 74 9.06 3.70 6.70
CA ALA A 74 10.01 4.18 7.69
C ALA A 74 9.69 3.59 9.07
N THR A 75 10.66 3.60 9.99
CA THR A 75 10.50 3.09 11.35
C THR A 75 10.83 4.13 12.43
N ASP A 76 10.59 5.41 12.14
CA ASP A 76 10.82 6.48 13.11
C ASP A 76 9.81 6.38 14.27
N PRO A 77 10.27 6.17 15.52
CA PRO A 77 9.38 6.10 16.68
C PRO A 77 8.63 7.43 16.92
N LYS A 78 9.10 8.56 16.38
CA LYS A 78 8.44 9.86 16.50
C LYS A 78 7.22 10.00 15.61
N ALA A 79 7.07 9.14 14.61
CA ALA A 79 5.92 9.13 13.71
C ALA A 79 4.76 8.26 14.24
N PHE A 80 4.85 7.75 15.46
CA PHE A 80 3.70 7.13 16.13
C PHE A 80 2.85 8.22 16.77
N VAL A 81 1.54 8.20 16.50
CA VAL A 81 0.57 9.17 17.02
C VAL A 81 -0.51 8.46 17.81
N GLN A 82 -1.06 9.13 18.82
CA GLN A 82 -2.22 8.64 19.54
C GLN A 82 -3.47 9.24 18.90
N ASP A 83 -4.28 8.39 18.29
CA ASP A 83 -5.60 8.71 17.75
C ASP A 83 -6.66 8.46 18.84
N GLU A 84 -7.65 9.35 18.94
CA GLU A 84 -8.70 9.30 19.96
C GLU A 84 -9.52 8.01 19.89
N TYR A 85 -9.74 7.47 18.68
CA TYR A 85 -10.64 6.33 18.44
C TYR A 85 -9.88 5.07 18.03
N ARG A 86 -8.76 5.21 17.31
CA ARG A 86 -7.99 4.09 16.74
C ARG A 86 -6.80 3.66 17.60
N GLY A 87 -6.50 4.39 18.67
CA GLY A 87 -5.38 4.09 19.54
C GLY A 87 -4.03 4.56 18.95
N GLN A 88 -2.96 3.81 19.22
CA GLN A 88 -1.64 4.16 18.71
C GLN A 88 -1.52 3.78 17.23
N LEU A 89 -1.24 4.77 16.37
CA LEU A 89 -1.11 4.62 14.93
C LEU A 89 0.32 4.89 14.47
N ASP A 90 0.80 4.08 13.53
CA ASP A 90 2.07 4.28 12.85
C ASP A 90 1.89 5.16 11.60
N ARG A 91 2.25 6.45 11.70
CA ARG A 91 2.23 7.44 10.60
C ARG A 91 3.57 7.56 9.88
N ASN A 92 4.46 6.59 10.01
CA ASN A 92 5.65 6.56 9.19
C ASN A 92 5.27 6.54 7.70
N ARG A 93 5.90 7.41 6.93
CA ARG A 93 5.71 7.48 5.49
C ARG A 93 6.27 6.23 4.80
N ARG A 94 5.74 5.98 3.62
CA ARG A 94 6.13 4.88 2.74
C ARG A 94 6.97 5.39 1.58
N GLY A 95 7.71 4.49 0.97
CA GLY A 95 8.55 4.76 -0.18
C GLY A 95 8.69 3.52 -1.06
N VAL A 96 9.51 3.65 -2.09
CA VAL A 96 9.71 2.63 -3.12
C VAL A 96 11.18 2.38 -3.40
N ILE A 97 11.53 1.12 -3.60
CA ILE A 97 12.81 0.67 -4.15
C ILE A 97 12.50 -0.21 -5.35
N VAL A 98 13.04 0.14 -6.52
CA VAL A 98 12.88 -0.66 -7.74
C VAL A 98 14.17 -1.42 -8.04
N LEU A 99 14.04 -2.72 -8.19
CA LEU A 99 15.10 -3.69 -8.35
C LEU A 99 14.94 -4.40 -9.70
N LEU A 100 15.88 -4.19 -10.62
CA LEU A 100 15.90 -4.95 -11.87
C LEU A 100 16.61 -6.29 -11.69
N ASN A 101 16.04 -7.35 -12.26
CA ASN A 101 16.65 -8.67 -12.26
C ASN A 101 17.77 -8.74 -13.31
N GLN A 102 18.97 -9.04 -12.84
CA GLN A 102 20.16 -9.27 -13.66
C GLN A 102 20.58 -10.73 -13.49
N LYS A 103 19.80 -11.63 -14.13
CA LYS A 103 20.07 -13.07 -14.20
C LYS A 103 20.31 -13.71 -12.82
N GLY A 104 19.41 -13.43 -11.89
CA GLY A 104 19.43 -14.01 -10.53
C GLY A 104 20.04 -13.12 -9.45
N THR A 105 20.56 -11.94 -9.81
CA THR A 105 20.90 -10.87 -8.87
C THR A 105 19.99 -9.66 -9.10
N TYR A 106 19.73 -8.85 -8.08
CA TYR A 106 18.93 -7.65 -8.26
C TYR A 106 19.80 -6.39 -8.21
N LYS A 107 19.59 -5.49 -9.17
CA LYS A 107 20.22 -4.17 -9.22
C LYS A 107 19.20 -3.08 -8.84
N PRO A 108 19.43 -2.31 -7.76
CA PRO A 108 18.60 -1.16 -7.46
C PRO A 108 18.79 -0.07 -8.52
N ILE A 109 17.68 0.40 -9.09
CA ILE A 109 17.68 1.50 -10.07
C ILE A 109 16.97 2.76 -9.53
N VAL A 110 15.98 2.60 -8.65
CA VAL A 110 15.27 3.70 -8.01
C VAL A 110 15.21 3.45 -6.52
N THR A 111 15.45 4.51 -5.74
CA THR A 111 15.23 4.53 -4.30
C THR A 111 14.61 5.89 -3.96
N ASN A 112 13.33 5.87 -3.58
CA ASN A 112 12.59 7.06 -3.16
C ASN A 112 11.81 6.72 -1.89
N LEU A 113 12.40 7.04 -0.74
CA LEU A 113 12.02 6.43 0.53
C LEU A 113 10.86 7.15 1.26
N ASN A 114 10.35 8.25 0.73
CA ASN A 114 9.39 9.09 1.44
C ASN A 114 8.24 9.63 0.57
N CYS A 115 8.07 9.10 -0.64
CA CYS A 115 7.13 9.65 -1.61
C CYS A 115 5.66 9.28 -1.38
N PHE A 116 5.36 8.31 -0.51
CA PHE A 116 3.99 7.88 -0.23
C PHE A 116 3.59 8.16 1.22
N SER A 117 2.32 8.49 1.41
CA SER A 117 1.72 8.69 2.73
C SER A 117 1.51 7.37 3.47
N SER A 118 1.32 7.41 4.78
CA SER A 118 1.04 6.21 5.59
C SER A 118 -0.31 5.59 5.22
N GLU A 119 -0.48 4.27 5.39
CA GLU A 119 -1.80 3.64 5.32
C GLU A 119 -2.73 4.09 6.47
N ASN A 120 -2.15 4.66 7.53
CA ASN A 120 -2.89 5.12 8.69
C ASN A 120 -3.30 6.59 8.59
N GLU A 121 -3.17 7.26 7.44
CA GLU A 121 -3.45 8.71 7.35
C GLU A 121 -4.83 9.15 7.88
N ASP A 122 -5.00 10.46 8.12
CA ASP A 122 -6.29 11.01 8.49
C ASP A 122 -7.04 11.35 7.20
N GLY A 123 -8.12 10.62 6.93
CA GLY A 123 -8.99 10.88 5.78
C GLY A 123 -10.06 11.97 6.06
N GLY A 124 -10.00 12.61 7.23
CA GLY A 124 -10.95 13.62 7.67
C GLY A 124 -12.34 13.00 7.91
N VAL A 125 -13.31 13.39 7.10
CA VAL A 125 -14.69 12.87 7.19
C VAL A 125 -14.78 11.40 6.71
N TYR A 126 -13.76 10.88 6.04
CA TYR A 126 -13.72 9.52 5.49
C TYR A 126 -12.40 8.81 5.77
N PHE A 127 -12.19 7.62 5.22
CA PHE A 127 -10.92 6.91 5.33
C PHE A 127 -9.88 7.45 4.34
N PRO A 128 -8.58 7.44 4.65
CA PRO A 128 -7.54 7.85 3.71
C PRO A 128 -7.51 6.89 2.50
N PRO A 129 -7.23 7.35 1.27
CA PRO A 129 -7.24 6.48 0.10
C PRO A 129 -6.35 5.25 0.24
N ASP A 130 -6.87 4.09 -0.17
CA ASP A 130 -6.11 2.85 -0.24
C ASP A 130 -5.09 2.92 -1.38
N LEU A 131 -3.82 2.70 -1.05
CA LEU A 131 -2.71 2.71 -1.98
C LEU A 131 -2.32 1.27 -2.35
N TRP A 132 -2.36 0.94 -3.64
CA TRP A 132 -1.90 -0.36 -4.15
C TRP A 132 -1.13 -0.23 -5.45
N PHE A 133 -0.39 -1.28 -5.79
CA PHE A 133 0.59 -1.27 -6.87
C PHE A 133 0.40 -2.46 -7.81
N GLU A 134 0.67 -2.25 -9.10
CA GLU A 134 0.60 -3.30 -10.11
C GLU A 134 1.76 -3.18 -11.07
N ILE A 135 2.37 -4.32 -11.45
CA ILE A 135 3.21 -4.37 -12.65
C ILE A 135 2.47 -5.16 -13.70
N LYS A 136 2.08 -4.48 -14.79
CA LYS A 136 1.36 -5.08 -15.90
C LYS A 136 1.78 -4.44 -17.21
N ASN A 137 2.01 -5.27 -18.23
CA ASN A 137 2.44 -4.80 -19.55
C ASN A 137 3.69 -3.88 -19.49
N ASN A 138 4.63 -4.22 -18.60
CA ASN A 138 5.85 -3.46 -18.35
C ASN A 138 5.65 -2.02 -17.84
N LEU A 139 4.48 -1.77 -17.24
CA LEU A 139 4.16 -0.52 -16.56
C LEU A 139 4.00 -0.78 -15.07
N LEU A 140 4.63 0.06 -14.25
CA LEU A 140 4.31 0.18 -12.83
C LEU A 140 3.12 1.13 -12.69
N SER A 141 2.03 0.64 -12.14
CA SER A 141 0.86 1.44 -11.79
C SER A 141 0.86 1.72 -10.30
N VAL A 142 0.65 2.97 -9.92
CA VAL A 142 0.41 3.41 -8.54
C VAL A 142 -1.04 3.85 -8.46
N TYR A 143 -1.87 3.12 -7.73
CA TYR A 143 -3.31 3.35 -7.63
C TYR A 143 -3.68 3.87 -6.25
N TYR A 144 -4.58 4.84 -6.23
CA TYR A 144 -5.24 5.34 -5.05
C TYR A 144 -6.74 5.13 -5.20
N SER A 145 -7.35 4.36 -4.30
CA SER A 145 -8.78 4.10 -4.27
C SER A 145 -9.39 4.80 -3.05
N HIS A 146 -10.35 5.68 -3.27
CA HIS A 146 -10.98 6.47 -2.22
C HIS A 146 -12.48 6.14 -2.08
N GLY A 147 -12.81 4.85 -2.28
CA GLY A 147 -14.16 4.32 -2.16
C GLY A 147 -15.18 5.12 -2.95
N ARG A 148 -16.16 5.70 -2.24
CA ARG A 148 -17.26 6.48 -2.84
C ARG A 148 -16.84 7.78 -3.52
N TYR A 149 -15.61 8.23 -3.32
CA TYR A 149 -15.08 9.45 -3.94
C TYR A 149 -14.30 9.17 -5.23
N GLY A 150 -14.14 7.89 -5.59
CA GLY A 150 -13.51 7.46 -6.83
C GLY A 150 -12.04 7.07 -6.63
N TYR A 151 -11.20 7.33 -7.62
CA TYR A 151 -9.82 6.86 -7.66
C TYR A 151 -8.93 7.76 -8.50
N TRP A 152 -7.61 7.61 -8.35
CA TRP A 152 -6.64 8.08 -9.32
C TRP A 152 -5.47 7.11 -9.46
N ARG A 153 -4.79 7.17 -10.59
CA ARG A 153 -3.73 6.25 -10.97
C ARG A 153 -2.62 6.97 -11.71
N TYR A 154 -1.39 6.63 -11.36
CA TYR A 154 -0.19 7.04 -12.08
C TYR A 154 0.41 5.83 -12.81
N LEU A 155 0.78 6.01 -14.08
CA LEU A 155 1.40 4.99 -14.91
C LEU A 155 2.85 5.34 -15.19
N PHE A 156 3.76 4.49 -14.71
CA PHE A 156 5.19 4.64 -14.84
C PHE A 156 5.77 3.60 -15.78
N ARG A 157 6.75 4.01 -16.60
CA ARG A 157 7.48 3.13 -17.51
C ARG A 157 8.98 3.35 -17.34
N LEU A 158 9.74 2.25 -17.38
CA LEU A 158 11.20 2.34 -17.36
C LEU A 158 11.72 3.19 -18.53
N GLU A 159 12.58 4.15 -18.23
CA GLU A 159 13.29 5.00 -19.19
C GLU A 159 14.72 5.23 -18.67
N GLY A 160 15.70 4.60 -19.32
CA GLY A 160 17.08 4.57 -18.80
C GLY A 160 17.15 3.80 -17.48
N ASN A 161 17.64 4.47 -16.42
CA ASN A 161 17.78 3.89 -15.08
C ASN A 161 16.72 4.41 -14.08
N ASP A 162 15.58 4.90 -14.57
CA ASP A 162 14.49 5.42 -13.73
C ASP A 162 13.14 5.08 -14.35
N LEU A 163 12.05 5.35 -13.67
CA LEU A 163 10.70 5.19 -14.19
C LEU A 163 10.08 6.56 -14.45
N ARG A 164 9.75 6.82 -15.72
CA ARG A 164 9.09 8.05 -16.16
C ARG A 164 7.58 7.91 -16.01
N LEU A 165 6.92 8.93 -15.48
CA LEU A 165 5.47 9.07 -15.51
C LEU A 165 5.00 9.29 -16.95
N ILE A 166 4.19 8.38 -17.47
CA ILE A 166 3.70 8.42 -18.85
C ILE A 166 2.18 8.59 -18.96
N GLY A 167 1.44 8.29 -17.89
CA GLY A 167 -0.01 8.46 -17.84
C GLY A 167 -0.54 8.78 -16.45
N TYR A 168 -1.70 9.43 -16.43
CA TYR A 168 -2.50 9.67 -15.25
C TYR A 168 -3.98 9.49 -15.60
N ASP A 169 -4.72 8.78 -14.75
CA ASP A 169 -6.16 8.62 -14.88
C ASP A 169 -6.81 8.92 -13.52
N ASP A 170 -7.90 9.66 -13.50
CA ASP A 170 -8.73 9.86 -12.31
C ASP A 170 -10.22 9.69 -12.61
N SER A 171 -10.96 9.34 -11.57
CA SER A 171 -12.41 9.38 -11.53
C SER A 171 -12.82 10.05 -10.23
N SER A 172 -13.52 11.17 -10.33
CA SER A 172 -14.15 11.84 -9.20
C SER A 172 -15.61 11.40 -9.10
N ASN A 173 -15.97 10.85 -7.94
CA ASN A 173 -17.29 10.25 -7.73
C ASN A 173 -18.00 10.85 -6.51
N HIS A 174 -19.32 10.72 -6.48
CA HIS A 174 -20.16 10.91 -5.31
C HIS A 174 -21.04 9.67 -5.12
N GLY A 175 -20.55 8.69 -4.34
CA GLY A 175 -21.23 7.40 -4.25
C GLY A 175 -21.12 6.66 -5.59
N PRO A 176 -22.23 6.12 -6.13
CA PRO A 176 -22.25 5.48 -7.45
C PRO A 176 -22.16 6.48 -8.62
N LEU A 177 -22.43 7.77 -8.37
CA LEU A 177 -22.40 8.79 -9.42
C LEU A 177 -20.96 9.18 -9.78
N ILE A 178 -20.52 8.85 -10.99
CA ILE A 178 -19.29 9.41 -11.55
C ILE A 178 -19.56 10.86 -11.93
N GLN A 179 -18.87 11.82 -11.31
CA GLN A 179 -19.05 13.25 -11.60
C GLN A 179 -18.16 13.68 -12.76
N SER A 180 -16.90 13.28 -12.73
CA SER A 180 -15.94 13.56 -13.80
C SER A 180 -14.82 12.54 -13.85
N GLN A 181 -14.13 12.50 -14.99
CA GLN A 181 -12.93 11.71 -15.19
C GLN A 181 -11.89 12.52 -15.94
N THR A 182 -10.62 12.39 -15.55
CA THR A 182 -9.49 12.91 -16.34
C THR A 182 -8.62 11.77 -16.81
N SER A 183 -8.11 11.87 -18.03
CA SER A 183 -7.03 11.01 -18.53
C SER A 183 -5.98 11.85 -19.22
N ILE A 184 -4.72 11.59 -18.90
CA ILE A 184 -3.56 12.33 -19.40
C ILE A 184 -2.54 11.36 -19.95
N ASN A 185 -2.10 11.62 -21.17
CA ASN A 185 -0.93 10.97 -21.76
C ASN A 185 0.23 11.96 -21.81
N PHE A 186 1.19 11.83 -20.88
CA PHE A 186 2.31 12.77 -20.76
C PHE A 186 3.31 12.70 -21.90
N LEU A 187 3.33 11.61 -22.68
CA LEU A 187 4.19 11.50 -23.86
C LEU A 187 3.68 12.37 -25.02
N THR A 188 2.37 12.45 -25.18
CA THR A 188 1.72 13.24 -26.24
C THR A 188 1.25 14.62 -25.76
N GLY A 189 1.22 14.84 -24.45
CA GLY A 189 0.64 16.02 -23.81
C GLY A 189 -0.87 16.12 -23.96
N LYS A 190 -1.57 15.08 -24.40
CA LYS A 190 -3.03 15.07 -24.55
C LYS A 190 -3.69 14.86 -23.20
N LYS A 191 -4.64 15.74 -22.85
CA LYS A 191 -5.51 15.64 -21.67
C LYS A 191 -6.96 15.58 -22.13
N LEU A 192 -7.70 14.60 -21.60
CA LEU A 192 -9.14 14.43 -21.76
C LEU A 192 -9.80 14.66 -20.42
N ILE A 193 -10.81 15.52 -20.37
CA ILE A 193 -11.72 15.66 -19.24
C ILE A 193 -13.11 15.23 -19.73
N ARG A 194 -13.76 14.36 -18.96
CA ARG A 194 -15.12 13.87 -19.22
C ARG A 194 -16.00 14.30 -18.06
N GLU A 195 -16.95 15.19 -18.32
CA GLU A 195 -17.90 15.68 -17.30
C GLU A 195 -19.23 14.95 -17.47
N ASN A 196 -19.77 14.36 -16.40
CA ASN A 196 -21.06 13.68 -16.48
C ASN A 196 -22.21 14.70 -16.57
N LEU A 197 -23.05 14.55 -17.58
CA LEU A 197 -24.23 15.36 -17.84
C LEU A 197 -25.44 14.89 -17.04
N SER A 198 -25.40 13.69 -16.46
CA SER A 198 -26.41 13.20 -15.52
C SER A 198 -26.02 13.57 -14.09
N GLN A 199 -27.00 13.97 -13.29
CA GLN A 199 -26.89 14.08 -11.82
C GLN A 199 -27.60 12.93 -11.11
N ASP A 200 -28.22 12.02 -11.87
CA ASP A 200 -28.95 10.88 -11.35
C ASP A 200 -27.99 9.68 -11.27
N PRO A 201 -27.73 9.14 -10.05
CA PRO A 201 -26.86 7.98 -9.86
C PRO A 201 -27.40 6.68 -10.48
N GLU A 202 -28.70 6.58 -10.75
CA GLU A 202 -29.33 5.39 -11.32
C GLU A 202 -29.33 5.40 -12.85
N GLN A 203 -28.97 6.52 -13.47
CA GLN A 203 -28.85 6.63 -14.92
C GLN A 203 -27.43 6.34 -15.39
N ASP A 204 -27.33 5.70 -16.55
CA ASP A 204 -26.05 5.54 -17.23
C ASP A 204 -25.37 6.90 -17.46
N PRO A 205 -24.07 7.03 -17.13
CA PRO A 205 -23.37 8.30 -17.24
C PRO A 205 -23.25 8.71 -18.70
N ARG A 206 -23.56 9.98 -18.99
CA ARG A 206 -23.43 10.58 -20.32
C ARG A 206 -22.39 11.68 -20.24
N PHE A 207 -21.27 11.51 -20.92
CA PHE A 207 -20.15 12.43 -20.77
C PHE A 207 -20.10 13.50 -21.86
N LYS A 208 -19.84 14.74 -21.46
CA LYS A 208 -19.28 15.76 -22.34
C LYS A 208 -17.76 15.68 -22.27
N GLU A 209 -17.13 15.57 -23.44
CA GLU A 209 -15.67 15.46 -23.53
C GLU A 209 -15.03 16.79 -23.90
N THR A 210 -13.98 17.15 -23.16
CA THR A 210 -13.14 18.31 -23.45
C THR A 210 -11.69 17.85 -23.61
N TRP A 211 -11.13 18.09 -24.80
CA TRP A 211 -9.75 17.78 -25.11
C TRP A 211 -8.88 19.02 -25.00
N SER A 212 -7.72 18.88 -24.38
CA SER A 212 -6.73 19.95 -24.27
C SER A 212 -5.31 19.40 -24.40
N LYS A 213 -4.34 20.31 -24.50
CA LYS A 213 -2.92 19.99 -24.45
C LYS A 213 -2.32 20.56 -23.17
N ILE A 214 -1.48 19.77 -22.51
CA ILE A 214 -0.67 20.21 -21.37
C ILE A 214 0.81 20.16 -21.74
N LYS A 215 1.59 21.04 -21.12
CA LYS A 215 3.05 21.04 -21.20
C LYS A 215 3.61 20.71 -19.82
N GLN A 216 3.83 19.42 -19.59
CA GLN A 216 4.42 18.92 -18.35
C GLN A 216 5.86 18.46 -18.63
N PRO A 217 6.88 19.00 -17.94
CA PRO A 217 8.22 18.44 -17.97
C PRO A 217 8.21 16.96 -17.52
N PRO A 218 9.12 16.11 -18.03
CA PRO A 218 9.21 14.71 -17.59
C PRO A 218 9.31 14.60 -16.07
N ILE A 219 8.42 13.82 -15.48
CA ILE A 219 8.45 13.45 -14.07
C ILE A 219 8.99 12.03 -13.97
N TYR A 220 9.95 11.82 -13.09
CA TYR A 220 10.52 10.51 -12.81
C TYR A 220 10.23 10.09 -11.37
N LEU A 221 10.03 8.80 -11.14
CA LEU A 221 9.68 8.24 -9.84
C LEU A 221 10.70 8.60 -8.76
N SER A 222 12.00 8.63 -9.10
CA SER A 222 13.05 9.06 -8.16
C SER A 222 12.95 10.53 -7.72
N LYS A 223 12.19 11.36 -8.44
CA LYS A 223 12.08 12.81 -8.23
C LYS A 223 10.74 13.26 -7.64
N VAL A 224 9.77 12.36 -7.54
CA VAL A 224 8.49 12.66 -6.87
C VAL A 224 8.76 12.85 -5.38
N LYS A 225 8.58 14.08 -4.87
CA LYS A 225 8.79 14.35 -3.44
C LYS A 225 7.67 13.77 -2.60
N ASP A 226 6.45 14.03 -3.02
CA ASP A 226 5.22 13.53 -2.44
C ASP A 226 4.22 13.32 -3.58
N PHE A 227 3.52 12.19 -3.57
CA PHE A 227 2.46 11.93 -4.54
C PHE A 227 1.20 12.75 -4.26
N ASP A 228 1.00 13.17 -3.01
CA ASP A 228 -0.16 14.00 -2.62
C ASP A 228 -0.05 15.44 -3.15
N ASP A 229 1.17 15.87 -3.52
CA ASP A 229 1.45 17.18 -4.10
C ASP A 229 1.32 17.21 -5.64
N LEU A 230 1.11 16.07 -6.30
CA LEU A 230 1.00 16.01 -7.76
C LEU A 230 -0.38 16.50 -8.22
N SER A 231 -0.38 17.44 -9.16
CA SER A 231 -1.59 17.99 -9.80
C SER A 231 -1.32 18.31 -11.27
N PHE A 232 -2.34 18.13 -12.13
CA PHE A 232 -2.21 18.22 -13.59
C PHE A 232 -3.43 18.83 -14.29
#